data_AF-M1EE84-F1
#
_entry.id   AF-M1EE84-F1
#
_cell.length_a   1.000
_cell.length_b   1.000
_cell.length_c   1.000
_cell.angle_alpha   90.00
_cell.angle_beta   90.00
_cell.angle_gamma   90.00
#
_symmetry.space_group_name_H-M   'P 1'
#
loop_
_entity.id
_entity.type
_entity.pdbx_description
1 polymer ?
#
loop_
_entity_poly.entity_id
_entity_poly.type
_entity_poly.pdbx_seq_one_letter_code
_entity_poly.pdbx_strand_id
1 'polypeptide(L)'
;DRLPTKNGELLFVHSAEGSEFWSALLEKAYAKVNGCYEALSGGATTEGFEDFTGGIAEWYELRKAPPNLFRIIQKALQKGSLLGCSIDITSIADSEAITFQKLVKGHAYSVTGAEEVESAGSLQKLIRIRNPWGEVEWTGKWNDNCPNWNTVDPEVREQLTQRQEDGEFWMSFSDFLRHYSRLEICNLTPDTLTSESYKKWKLTKMDGNWRRGSTAGGCRNYPNTFWMNPQYLIKLEEEDEDQEDGERGCTFLVGLIQKHRRRQRKMGEDMHTIGFGIYEVPEEMYGQTNIHLSRNFFLTHRARERSDTFINLREVLNRFKLPPGEYVLVPSTFEPNKDGDFCVRVFSEKKADYQVVDDEIEANLDEIEASEDDIDDGFRRLFAQLAGEDAEISAFELQTILRRVLARRQDIKSDGFSIETCKIMVDMLDSDGSGKLGLKEFYVLWTKIQKYQKIYREIDVDRSGTMNSYEMRKALEEAGFKLPCQLHQVIVARFADDELIIDFDNFVRCLVRLETLFRVFQQLDPENTGTIQLDLISWLCFSVL
;
A
#
# COMPACT_ATOMS: atom_id res chain seq x y z
N ASP A 1 -30.58 10.04 -10.08
CA ASP A 1 -30.52 9.56 -11.47
C ASP A 1 -29.89 10.56 -12.45
N ARG A 2 -30.46 11.72 -12.79
CA ARG A 2 -29.93 12.77 -13.73
C ARG A 2 -28.73 12.37 -14.62
N LEU A 3 -28.98 11.81 -15.79
CA LEU A 3 -27.92 11.33 -16.70
C LEU A 3 -27.55 12.39 -17.76
N PRO A 4 -26.30 12.46 -18.22
CA PRO A 4 -25.90 13.32 -19.34
C PRO A 4 -26.59 12.88 -20.64
N THR A 5 -27.27 13.81 -21.30
CA THR A 5 -27.93 13.57 -22.59
C THR A 5 -27.57 14.63 -23.62
N LYS A 6 -27.65 14.25 -24.90
CA LYS A 6 -27.58 15.18 -26.03
C LYS A 6 -28.69 14.80 -26.99
N ASN A 7 -29.50 15.78 -27.40
CA ASN A 7 -30.66 15.57 -28.27
C ASN A 7 -31.69 14.53 -27.76
N GLY A 8 -31.79 14.36 -26.43
CA GLY A 8 -32.72 13.40 -25.82
C GLY A 8 -32.18 11.98 -25.68
N GLU A 9 -30.98 11.70 -26.18
CA GLU A 9 -30.31 10.39 -26.08
C GLU A 9 -29.20 10.41 -25.02
N LEU A 10 -28.97 9.27 -24.38
CA LEU A 10 -27.89 9.10 -23.41
C LEU A 10 -26.53 9.19 -24.10
N LEU A 11 -25.63 10.00 -23.53
CA LEU A 11 -24.28 10.21 -24.08
C LEU A 11 -23.29 9.08 -23.77
N PHE A 12 -23.52 8.34 -22.68
CA PHE A 12 -22.62 7.31 -22.17
C PHE A 12 -23.31 5.93 -22.17
N VAL A 13 -22.88 4.99 -21.31
CA VAL A 13 -23.45 3.63 -21.26
C VAL A 13 -24.98 3.68 -21.16
N HIS A 14 -25.63 2.87 -21.98
CA HIS A 14 -27.08 2.69 -22.00
C HIS A 14 -27.40 1.24 -22.38
N SER A 15 -28.56 0.76 -21.96
CA SER A 15 -29.06 -0.55 -22.38
C SER A 15 -29.65 -0.47 -23.79
N ALA A 16 -29.61 -1.58 -24.53
CA ALA A 16 -30.40 -1.74 -25.74
C ALA A 16 -31.90 -1.69 -25.43
N GLU A 17 -32.29 -2.11 -24.23
CA GLU A 17 -33.64 -1.94 -23.69
C GLU A 17 -33.80 -0.51 -23.17
N GLY A 18 -34.57 0.31 -23.88
CA GLY A 18 -34.69 1.76 -23.59
C GLY A 18 -35.30 2.10 -22.22
N SER A 19 -35.85 1.12 -21.51
CA SER A 19 -36.43 1.29 -20.17
C SER A 19 -35.49 0.88 -19.03
N GLU A 20 -34.29 0.38 -19.34
CA GLU A 20 -33.32 -0.11 -18.35
C GLU A 20 -32.15 0.89 -18.13
N PHE A 21 -31.97 1.33 -16.88
CA PHE A 21 -31.03 2.41 -16.54
C PHE A 21 -29.97 2.05 -15.49
N TRP A 22 -29.94 0.80 -15.00
CA TRP A 22 -29.01 0.43 -13.92
C TRP A 22 -27.55 0.58 -14.35
N SER A 23 -27.22 0.21 -15.59
CA SER A 23 -25.86 0.30 -16.15
C SER A 23 -25.42 1.76 -16.27
N ALA A 24 -26.30 2.64 -16.77
CA ALA A 24 -26.05 4.08 -16.88
C ALA A 24 -25.82 4.73 -15.50
N LEU A 25 -26.59 4.31 -14.49
CA LEU A 25 -26.43 4.80 -13.12
C LEU A 25 -25.18 4.23 -12.44
N LEU A 26 -24.80 2.99 -12.73
CA LEU A 26 -23.59 2.37 -12.22
C LEU A 26 -22.34 3.07 -12.76
N GLU A 27 -22.28 3.30 -14.08
CA GLU A 27 -21.19 4.06 -14.69
C GLU A 27 -21.10 5.47 -14.10
N LYS A 28 -22.23 6.13 -13.88
CA LYS A 28 -22.26 7.44 -13.21
C LYS A 28 -21.71 7.39 -11.79
N ALA A 29 -22.07 6.38 -11.02
CA ALA A 29 -21.56 6.20 -9.66
C ALA A 29 -20.04 5.98 -9.68
N TYR A 30 -19.55 5.19 -10.62
CA TYR A 30 -18.13 4.94 -10.82
C TYR A 30 -17.37 6.21 -11.26
N ALA A 31 -17.93 6.99 -12.18
CA ALA A 31 -17.42 8.30 -12.58
C ALA A 31 -17.36 9.28 -11.40
N LYS A 32 -18.36 9.25 -10.50
CA LYS A 32 -18.39 10.10 -9.30
C LYS A 32 -17.25 9.79 -8.33
N VAL A 33 -16.98 8.50 -8.07
CA VAL A 33 -15.87 8.07 -7.20
C VAL A 33 -14.52 8.48 -7.79
N ASN A 34 -14.37 8.38 -9.11
CA ASN A 34 -13.18 8.81 -9.85
C ASN A 34 -13.12 10.34 -10.10
N GLY A 35 -14.18 11.07 -9.78
CA GLY A 35 -14.26 12.54 -9.80
C GLY A 35 -14.91 13.16 -11.04
N CYS A 36 -14.88 12.49 -12.20
CA CYS A 36 -15.62 12.87 -13.42
C CYS A 36 -15.67 11.71 -14.44
N TYR A 37 -16.53 11.81 -15.46
CA TYR A 37 -16.62 10.82 -16.56
C TYR A 37 -15.32 10.74 -17.37
N GLU A 38 -14.66 11.86 -17.62
CA GLU A 38 -13.40 11.91 -18.38
C GLU A 38 -12.27 11.11 -17.69
N ALA A 39 -12.29 11.03 -16.36
CA ALA A 39 -11.33 10.23 -15.59
C ALA A 39 -11.48 8.71 -15.78
N LEU A 40 -12.57 8.25 -16.40
CA LEU A 40 -12.77 6.85 -16.78
C LEU A 40 -12.07 6.50 -18.10
N SER A 41 -11.70 7.49 -18.92
CA SER A 41 -11.01 7.26 -20.18
C SER A 41 -9.60 6.67 -19.96
N GLY A 42 -9.26 5.63 -20.72
CA GLY A 42 -7.95 4.97 -20.69
C GLY A 42 -7.69 4.15 -19.42
N GLY A 43 -8.54 3.16 -19.13
CA GLY A 43 -8.35 2.17 -18.06
C GLY A 43 -8.24 0.73 -18.56
N ALA A 44 -7.62 -0.15 -17.78
CA ALA A 44 -7.63 -1.58 -18.04
C ALA A 44 -8.93 -2.22 -17.53
N THR A 45 -9.40 -3.27 -18.21
CA THR A 45 -10.60 -4.02 -17.78
C THR A 45 -10.41 -4.66 -16.41
N THR A 46 -9.18 -5.06 -16.07
CA THR A 46 -8.78 -5.52 -14.73
C THR A 46 -9.21 -4.56 -13.62
N GLU A 47 -9.08 -3.25 -13.85
CA GLU A 47 -9.44 -2.24 -12.85
C GLU A 47 -10.94 -2.25 -12.54
N GLY A 48 -11.75 -2.34 -13.59
CA GLY A 48 -13.20 -2.45 -13.47
C GLY A 48 -13.62 -3.75 -12.78
N PHE A 49 -12.98 -4.87 -13.13
CA PHE A 49 -13.25 -6.15 -12.47
C PHE A 49 -12.98 -6.08 -10.97
N GLU A 50 -11.82 -5.57 -10.56
CA GLU A 50 -11.47 -5.46 -9.15
C GLU A 50 -12.40 -4.53 -8.39
N ASP A 51 -12.78 -3.40 -8.98
CA ASP A 51 -13.62 -2.41 -8.32
C ASP A 51 -15.07 -2.89 -8.16
N PHE A 52 -15.56 -3.71 -9.10
CA PHE A 52 -16.94 -4.22 -9.06
C PHE A 52 -17.07 -5.58 -8.36
N THR A 53 -15.98 -6.35 -8.23
CA THR A 53 -16.03 -7.70 -7.63
C THR A 53 -15.25 -7.82 -6.34
N GLY A 54 -14.29 -6.94 -6.08
CA GLY A 54 -13.29 -7.14 -5.03
C GLY A 54 -12.32 -8.30 -5.30
N GLY A 55 -12.44 -8.93 -6.48
CA GLY A 55 -11.64 -10.04 -6.97
C GLY A 55 -10.22 -9.66 -7.36
N ILE A 56 -9.52 -10.62 -7.93
CA ILE A 56 -8.08 -10.54 -8.23
C ILE A 56 -7.90 -10.64 -9.72
N ALA A 57 -7.33 -9.61 -10.36
CA ALA A 57 -7.05 -9.68 -11.78
C ALA A 57 -5.64 -10.18 -12.09
N GLU A 58 -5.52 -11.38 -12.65
CA GLU A 58 -4.32 -11.87 -13.33
C GLU A 58 -4.39 -11.51 -14.82
N TRP A 59 -3.25 -11.33 -15.48
CA TRP A 59 -3.22 -11.10 -16.92
C TRP A 59 -2.13 -11.94 -17.60
N TYR A 60 -2.37 -12.29 -18.86
CA TYR A 60 -1.48 -13.09 -19.70
C TYR A 60 -1.21 -12.38 -21.02
N GLU A 61 0.08 -12.24 -21.36
CA GLU A 61 0.51 -11.83 -22.69
C GLU A 61 0.34 -13.01 -23.66
N LEU A 62 -0.62 -12.94 -24.58
CA LEU A 62 -0.99 -14.09 -25.42
C LEU A 62 0.12 -14.52 -26.38
N ARG A 63 1.03 -13.61 -26.74
CA ARG A 63 2.23 -13.92 -27.56
C ARG A 63 3.24 -14.82 -26.84
N LYS A 64 3.21 -14.84 -25.51
CA LYS A 64 4.05 -15.67 -24.63
C LYS A 64 3.19 -16.54 -23.71
N ALA A 65 2.00 -16.93 -24.18
CA ALA A 65 1.06 -17.71 -23.41
C ALA A 65 1.71 -19.03 -22.92
N PRO A 66 1.45 -19.44 -21.67
CA PRO A 66 1.92 -20.74 -21.20
C PRO A 66 1.18 -21.87 -21.94
N PRO A 67 1.80 -23.05 -22.12
CA PRO A 67 1.23 -24.13 -22.94
C PRO A 67 -0.10 -24.67 -22.39
N ASN A 68 -0.35 -24.52 -21.09
CA ASN A 68 -1.57 -24.91 -20.40
C ASN A 68 -2.64 -23.81 -20.33
N LEU A 69 -2.48 -22.67 -21.02
CA LEU A 69 -3.40 -21.51 -20.92
C LEU A 69 -4.86 -21.86 -21.18
N PHE A 70 -5.14 -22.72 -22.16
CA PHE A 70 -6.52 -23.13 -22.46
C PHE A 70 -7.21 -23.79 -21.27
N ARG A 71 -6.48 -24.65 -20.54
CA ARG A 71 -6.99 -25.30 -19.32
C ARG A 71 -7.16 -24.31 -18.18
N ILE A 72 -6.29 -23.30 -18.09
CA ILE A 72 -6.43 -22.19 -17.13
C ILE A 72 -7.74 -21.44 -17.38
N ILE A 73 -8.04 -21.12 -18.65
CA ILE A 73 -9.30 -20.45 -19.05
C ILE A 73 -10.51 -21.31 -18.68
N GLN A 74 -10.50 -22.60 -19.01
CA GLN A 74 -11.60 -23.51 -18.66
C GLN A 74 -11.83 -23.56 -17.14
N LYS A 75 -10.76 -23.72 -16.36
CA LYS A 75 -10.85 -23.73 -14.89
C LYS A 75 -11.38 -22.40 -14.35
N ALA A 76 -10.95 -21.27 -14.90
CA ALA A 76 -11.39 -19.94 -14.49
C ALA A 76 -12.90 -19.76 -14.77
N LEU A 77 -13.36 -20.10 -15.97
CA LEU A 77 -14.78 -20.06 -16.34
C LEU A 77 -15.63 -20.98 -15.44
N GLN A 78 -15.16 -22.22 -15.21
CA GLN A 78 -15.84 -23.15 -14.31
C GLN A 78 -15.97 -22.58 -12.90
N LYS A 79 -14.93 -21.91 -12.39
CA LYS A 79 -14.91 -21.25 -11.08
C LYS A 79 -15.68 -19.93 -11.02
N GLY A 80 -16.32 -19.51 -12.11
CA GLY A 80 -17.06 -18.24 -12.18
C GLY A 80 -16.18 -17.00 -12.21
N SER A 81 -14.88 -17.14 -12.52
CA SER A 81 -14.00 -15.98 -12.75
C SER A 81 -14.52 -15.17 -13.94
N LEU A 82 -14.29 -13.85 -13.91
CA LEU A 82 -14.61 -12.98 -15.03
C LEU A 82 -13.40 -12.90 -15.96
N LEU A 83 -13.59 -13.11 -17.26
CA LEU A 83 -12.49 -13.09 -18.21
C LEU A 83 -12.72 -12.00 -19.25
N GLY A 84 -11.69 -11.20 -19.47
CA GLY A 84 -11.63 -10.16 -20.50
C GLY A 84 -10.47 -10.40 -21.45
N CYS A 85 -10.56 -9.90 -22.68
CA CYS A 85 -9.46 -9.93 -23.63
C CYS A 85 -9.47 -8.68 -24.51
N SER A 86 -8.30 -8.33 -25.04
CA SER A 86 -8.15 -7.11 -25.84
C SER A 86 -7.07 -7.26 -26.92
N ILE A 87 -7.16 -6.40 -27.93
CA ILE A 87 -6.21 -6.30 -29.04
C ILE A 87 -5.45 -4.99 -28.88
N ASP A 88 -4.13 -5.07 -28.75
CA ASP A 88 -3.28 -3.88 -28.59
C ASP A 88 -3.32 -3.01 -29.87
N ILE A 89 -3.33 -1.69 -29.68
CA ILE A 89 -3.24 -0.70 -30.76
C ILE A 89 -1.80 -0.22 -30.95
N THR A 90 -1.41 0.01 -32.19
CA THR A 90 -0.09 0.56 -32.55
C THR A 90 -0.05 2.09 -32.57
N SER A 91 -1.21 2.74 -32.71
CA SER A 91 -1.35 4.19 -32.63
C SER A 91 -2.73 4.55 -32.04
N ILE A 92 -2.87 5.74 -31.48
CA ILE A 92 -4.15 6.24 -30.95
C ILE A 92 -5.23 6.32 -32.04
N ALA A 93 -4.83 6.55 -33.30
CA ALA A 93 -5.74 6.55 -34.44
C ALA A 93 -6.32 5.16 -34.75
N ASP A 94 -5.74 4.08 -34.22
CA ASP A 94 -6.26 2.71 -34.32
C ASP A 94 -7.24 2.35 -33.19
N SER A 95 -7.52 3.26 -32.24
CA SER A 95 -8.49 3.03 -31.18
C SER A 95 -9.89 2.84 -31.77
N GLU A 96 -10.58 1.77 -31.36
CA GLU A 96 -11.88 1.34 -31.90
C GLU A 96 -11.87 1.06 -33.42
N ALA A 97 -10.70 0.86 -34.03
CA ALA A 97 -10.60 0.53 -35.44
C ALA A 97 -11.07 -0.91 -35.70
N ILE A 98 -12.02 -1.07 -36.60
CA ILE A 98 -12.55 -2.37 -37.03
C ILE A 98 -11.61 -2.99 -38.06
N THR A 99 -11.15 -4.21 -37.79
CA THR A 99 -10.31 -5.00 -38.70
C THR A 99 -11.12 -5.57 -39.85
N PHE A 100 -10.45 -6.09 -40.88
CA PHE A 100 -11.11 -6.76 -42.01
C PHE A 100 -11.93 -8.00 -41.61
N GLN A 101 -11.67 -8.59 -40.44
CA GLN A 101 -12.43 -9.72 -39.87
C GLN A 101 -13.43 -9.28 -38.80
N LYS A 102 -13.76 -7.99 -38.77
CA LYS A 102 -14.71 -7.37 -37.84
C LYS A 102 -14.35 -7.44 -36.34
N LEU A 103 -13.09 -7.70 -36.00
CA LEU A 103 -12.60 -7.47 -34.63
C LEU A 103 -12.23 -6.00 -34.44
N VAL A 104 -12.54 -5.43 -33.28
CA VAL A 104 -12.29 -4.04 -32.90
C VAL A 104 -10.99 -3.96 -32.11
N LYS A 105 -10.05 -3.11 -32.52
CA LYS A 105 -8.79 -2.90 -31.79
C LYS A 105 -8.94 -1.89 -30.66
N GLY A 106 -8.14 -2.01 -29.60
CA GLY A 106 -8.18 -1.08 -28.46
C GLY A 106 -9.49 -1.14 -27.67
N HIS A 107 -10.23 -2.24 -27.82
CA HIS A 107 -11.55 -2.48 -27.25
C HIS A 107 -11.53 -3.72 -26.36
N ALA A 108 -12.34 -3.68 -25.32
CA ALA A 108 -12.46 -4.77 -24.36
C ALA A 108 -13.54 -5.76 -24.81
N TYR A 109 -13.17 -7.04 -24.87
CA TYR A 109 -14.06 -8.16 -25.11
C TYR A 109 -14.18 -9.02 -23.85
N SER A 110 -15.29 -9.75 -23.70
CA SER A 110 -15.46 -10.75 -22.64
C SER A 110 -15.22 -12.15 -23.19
N VAL A 111 -14.55 -13.01 -22.42
CA VAL A 111 -14.49 -14.45 -22.71
C VAL A 111 -15.60 -15.14 -21.92
N THR A 112 -16.53 -15.77 -22.63
CA THR A 112 -17.77 -16.33 -22.03
C THR A 112 -17.85 -17.86 -22.11
N GLY A 113 -16.87 -18.51 -22.73
CA GLY A 113 -16.86 -19.97 -22.90
C GLY A 113 -15.53 -20.50 -23.45
N ALA A 114 -15.19 -21.74 -23.12
CA ALA A 114 -14.02 -22.43 -23.66
C ALA A 114 -14.27 -23.95 -23.66
N GLU A 115 -14.39 -24.54 -24.85
CA GLU A 115 -14.84 -25.92 -25.04
C GLU A 115 -13.95 -26.67 -26.02
N GLU A 116 -13.77 -27.97 -25.79
CA GLU A 116 -13.11 -28.87 -26.74
C GLU A 116 -14.17 -29.68 -27.46
N VAL A 117 -14.25 -29.53 -28.79
CA VAL A 117 -15.22 -30.23 -29.62
C VAL A 117 -14.53 -31.15 -30.61
N GLU A 118 -15.09 -32.33 -30.82
CA GLU A 118 -14.67 -33.19 -31.92
C GLU A 118 -15.32 -32.69 -33.21
N SER A 119 -14.49 -32.40 -34.22
CA SER A 119 -14.94 -31.96 -35.53
C SER A 119 -14.19 -32.74 -36.61
N ALA A 120 -14.95 -33.52 -37.39
CA ALA A 120 -14.41 -34.38 -38.46
C ALA A 120 -13.22 -35.26 -38.03
N GLY A 121 -13.30 -35.87 -36.83
CA GLY A 121 -12.25 -36.75 -36.28
C GLY A 121 -11.03 -36.02 -35.71
N SER A 122 -11.10 -34.70 -35.55
CA SER A 122 -10.05 -33.89 -34.93
C SER A 122 -10.59 -33.11 -33.73
N LEU A 123 -9.86 -33.11 -32.62
CA LEU A 123 -10.22 -32.32 -31.46
C LEU A 123 -9.88 -30.85 -31.70
N GLN A 124 -10.88 -29.98 -31.58
CA GLN A 124 -10.76 -28.54 -31.79
C GLN A 124 -11.00 -27.81 -30.48
N LYS A 125 -10.07 -26.93 -30.12
CA LYS A 125 -10.18 -26.05 -28.96
C LYS A 125 -10.85 -24.76 -29.40
N LEU A 126 -12.04 -24.49 -28.90
CA LEU A 126 -12.84 -23.32 -29.24
C LEU A 126 -12.96 -22.40 -28.02
N ILE A 127 -12.97 -21.10 -28.28
CA ILE A 127 -13.17 -20.07 -27.27
C ILE A 127 -14.31 -19.15 -27.72
N ARG A 128 -15.19 -18.81 -26.79
CA ARG A 128 -16.34 -17.95 -27.02
C ARG A 128 -16.06 -16.56 -26.48
N ILE A 129 -16.26 -15.56 -27.33
CA ILE A 129 -15.92 -14.16 -27.10
C ILE A 129 -17.17 -13.32 -27.32
N ARG A 130 -17.37 -12.31 -26.49
CA ARG A 130 -18.51 -11.38 -26.60
C ARG A 130 -18.02 -9.93 -26.74
N ASN A 131 -18.52 -9.25 -27.77
CA ASN A 131 -18.41 -7.81 -27.94
C ASN A 131 -19.46 -7.10 -27.07
N PRO A 132 -19.06 -6.23 -26.12
CA PRO A 132 -20.01 -5.48 -25.30
C PRO A 132 -20.97 -4.56 -26.06
N TRP A 133 -20.68 -4.18 -27.30
CA TRP A 133 -21.59 -3.40 -28.14
C TRP A 133 -22.87 -4.16 -28.50
N GLY A 134 -22.86 -5.49 -28.38
CA GLY A 134 -24.01 -6.31 -28.78
C GLY A 134 -24.17 -6.45 -30.29
N GLU A 135 -23.16 -6.02 -31.06
CA GLU A 135 -23.12 -6.05 -32.52
C GLU A 135 -21.66 -6.15 -33.00
N VAL A 136 -21.47 -6.41 -34.30
CA VAL A 136 -20.15 -6.49 -34.96
C VAL A 136 -19.38 -7.73 -34.52
N GLU A 137 -19.65 -8.83 -35.22
CA GLU A 137 -19.09 -10.15 -34.93
C GLU A 137 -18.01 -10.64 -35.89
N TRP A 138 -17.18 -11.56 -35.39
CA TRP A 138 -16.11 -12.24 -36.12
C TRP A 138 -16.59 -12.93 -37.40
N THR A 139 -15.89 -12.70 -38.52
CA THR A 139 -16.23 -13.30 -39.82
C THR A 139 -15.34 -14.48 -40.22
N GLY A 140 -14.40 -14.91 -39.36
CA GLY A 140 -13.49 -16.00 -39.66
C GLY A 140 -14.06 -17.39 -39.33
N LYS A 141 -13.18 -18.39 -39.15
CA LYS A 141 -13.62 -19.76 -38.82
C LYS A 141 -14.39 -19.79 -37.49
N TRP A 142 -15.42 -20.63 -37.43
CA TRP A 142 -16.31 -20.83 -36.27
C TRP A 142 -17.27 -19.69 -35.94
N ASN A 143 -17.39 -18.67 -36.81
CA ASN A 143 -18.54 -17.74 -36.73
C ASN A 143 -19.88 -18.48 -36.84
N ASP A 144 -20.97 -17.82 -36.46
CA ASP A 144 -22.34 -18.36 -36.39
C ASP A 144 -22.86 -18.99 -37.69
N ASN A 145 -22.39 -18.49 -38.83
CA ASN A 145 -22.75 -18.95 -40.16
C ASN A 145 -21.72 -19.92 -40.76
N CYS A 146 -20.69 -20.30 -40.01
CA CYS A 146 -19.58 -21.11 -40.50
C CYS A 146 -20.01 -22.56 -40.79
N PRO A 147 -19.71 -23.12 -41.98
CA PRO A 147 -20.03 -24.52 -42.30
C PRO A 147 -19.35 -25.55 -41.40
N ASN A 148 -18.28 -25.19 -40.70
CA ASN A 148 -17.58 -26.08 -39.75
C ASN A 148 -18.50 -26.57 -38.64
N TRP A 149 -19.56 -25.83 -38.29
CA TRP A 149 -20.56 -26.31 -37.33
C TRP A 149 -21.32 -27.55 -37.82
N ASN A 150 -21.36 -27.83 -39.13
CA ASN A 150 -22.00 -29.03 -39.67
C ASN A 150 -21.16 -30.31 -39.42
N THR A 151 -19.89 -30.18 -39.03
CA THR A 151 -19.00 -31.32 -38.75
C THR A 151 -18.88 -31.64 -37.26
N VAL A 152 -19.57 -30.87 -36.41
CA VAL A 152 -19.71 -31.10 -34.97
C VAL A 152 -21.01 -31.86 -34.73
N ASP A 153 -21.05 -32.67 -33.67
CA ASP A 153 -22.26 -33.35 -33.25
C ASP A 153 -23.45 -32.37 -33.10
N PRO A 154 -24.65 -32.69 -33.62
CA PRO A 154 -25.79 -31.78 -33.58
C PRO A 154 -26.22 -31.35 -32.17
N GLU A 155 -26.16 -32.23 -31.18
CA GLU A 155 -26.55 -31.90 -29.80
C GLU A 155 -25.53 -30.93 -29.17
N VAL A 156 -24.24 -31.18 -29.41
CA VAL A 156 -23.16 -30.28 -28.96
C VAL A 156 -23.26 -28.92 -29.65
N ARG A 157 -23.56 -28.91 -30.95
CA ARG A 157 -23.72 -27.67 -31.72
C ARG A 157 -24.86 -26.80 -31.15
N GLU A 158 -26.02 -27.39 -30.88
CA GLU A 158 -27.19 -26.66 -30.36
C GLU A 158 -26.93 -26.07 -28.97
N GLN A 159 -26.11 -26.75 -28.16
CA GLN A 159 -25.68 -26.25 -26.84
C GLN A 159 -24.69 -25.08 -26.94
N LEU A 160 -23.79 -25.10 -27.92
CA LEU A 160 -22.67 -24.16 -27.99
C LEU A 160 -22.98 -22.90 -28.80
N THR A 161 -23.68 -22.99 -29.93
CA THR A 161 -23.89 -21.86 -30.84
C THR A 161 -25.36 -21.62 -31.12
N GLN A 162 -25.74 -20.35 -31.10
CA GLN A 162 -27.01 -19.85 -31.61
C GLN A 162 -26.71 -18.82 -32.67
N ARG A 163 -27.51 -18.74 -33.74
CA ARG A 163 -27.33 -17.72 -34.78
C ARG A 163 -28.05 -16.45 -34.37
N GLN A 164 -27.35 -15.54 -33.71
CA GLN A 164 -27.88 -14.26 -33.28
C GLN A 164 -26.82 -13.18 -33.50
N GLU A 165 -27.22 -11.97 -33.90
CA GLU A 165 -26.30 -10.82 -33.87
C GLU A 165 -26.43 -10.19 -32.48
N ASP A 166 -25.67 -10.72 -31.52
CA ASP A 166 -25.65 -10.28 -30.12
C ASP A 166 -24.23 -9.92 -29.64
N GLY A 167 -23.28 -9.93 -30.58
CA GLY A 167 -21.87 -9.67 -30.35
C GLY A 167 -21.10 -10.88 -29.83
N GLU A 168 -21.75 -12.02 -29.56
CA GLU A 168 -21.13 -13.26 -29.11
C GLU A 168 -20.77 -14.17 -30.28
N PHE A 169 -19.54 -14.69 -30.31
CA PHE A 169 -19.08 -15.58 -31.36
C PHE A 169 -18.05 -16.57 -30.85
N TRP A 170 -17.90 -17.69 -31.57
CA TRP A 170 -16.82 -18.64 -31.35
C TRP A 170 -15.68 -18.42 -32.33
N MET A 171 -14.47 -18.70 -31.86
CA MET A 171 -13.28 -18.80 -32.71
C MET A 171 -12.37 -19.93 -32.24
N SER A 172 -11.45 -20.37 -33.11
CA SER A 172 -10.45 -21.35 -32.70
C SER A 172 -9.48 -20.72 -31.69
N PHE A 173 -9.01 -21.50 -30.71
CA PHE A 173 -8.03 -21.00 -29.74
C PHE A 173 -6.72 -20.53 -30.41
N SER A 174 -6.34 -21.17 -31.52
CA SER A 174 -5.21 -20.74 -32.34
C SER A 174 -5.42 -19.36 -32.97
N ASP A 175 -6.63 -19.07 -33.47
CA ASP A 175 -6.97 -17.74 -33.97
C ASP A 175 -7.01 -16.73 -32.83
N PHE A 176 -7.53 -17.11 -31.66
CA PHE A 176 -7.54 -16.24 -30.48
C PHE A 176 -6.13 -15.78 -30.11
N LEU A 177 -5.17 -16.70 -29.97
CA LEU A 177 -3.76 -16.38 -29.68
C LEU A 177 -3.10 -15.52 -30.76
N ARG A 178 -3.56 -15.60 -32.00
CA ARG A 178 -3.01 -14.84 -33.13
C ARG A 178 -3.54 -13.41 -33.22
N HIS A 179 -4.82 -13.20 -32.90
CA HIS A 179 -5.48 -11.90 -33.07
C HIS A 179 -5.46 -11.07 -31.77
N TYR A 180 -5.69 -11.71 -30.62
CA TYR A 180 -5.71 -11.03 -29.33
C TYR A 180 -4.29 -10.87 -28.76
N SER A 181 -4.11 -9.81 -27.96
CA SER A 181 -2.81 -9.47 -27.38
C SER A 181 -2.75 -9.83 -25.90
N ARG A 182 -3.84 -9.60 -25.17
CA ARG A 182 -3.93 -9.80 -23.72
C ARG A 182 -5.18 -10.56 -23.33
N LEU A 183 -5.05 -11.39 -22.31
CA LEU A 183 -6.14 -12.01 -21.58
C LEU A 183 -6.05 -11.57 -20.13
N GLU A 184 -7.18 -11.21 -19.54
CA GLU A 184 -7.34 -10.74 -18.18
C GLU A 184 -8.34 -11.67 -17.47
N ILE A 185 -7.99 -12.18 -16.30
CA ILE A 185 -8.81 -13.11 -15.53
C ILE A 185 -8.99 -12.53 -14.13
N CYS A 186 -10.21 -12.15 -13.78
CA CYS A 186 -10.57 -11.77 -12.43
C CYS A 186 -11.11 -12.97 -11.65
N ASN A 187 -10.29 -13.50 -10.76
CA ASN A 187 -10.67 -14.55 -9.83
C ASN A 187 -11.49 -13.95 -8.68
N LEU A 188 -12.69 -14.50 -8.46
CA LEU A 188 -13.60 -14.04 -7.42
C LEU A 188 -13.15 -14.51 -6.03
N THR A 189 -13.35 -13.67 -5.03
CA THR A 189 -13.05 -14.01 -3.63
C THR A 189 -14.20 -14.84 -3.04
N PRO A 190 -13.99 -15.51 -1.88
CA PRO A 190 -15.03 -16.31 -1.22
C PRO A 190 -16.31 -15.51 -0.91
N ASP A 191 -16.20 -14.19 -0.78
CA ASP A 191 -17.32 -13.31 -0.46
C ASP A 191 -18.28 -13.13 -1.65
N THR A 192 -17.79 -13.38 -2.87
CA THR A 192 -18.55 -13.21 -4.13
C THR A 192 -19.35 -14.44 -4.55
N LEU A 193 -19.00 -15.64 -4.05
CA LEU A 193 -19.64 -16.90 -4.41
C LEU A 193 -20.10 -17.64 -3.14
N THR A 194 -21.40 -17.55 -2.81
CA THR A 194 -22.00 -18.28 -1.68
C THR A 194 -22.17 -19.79 -1.96
N SER A 195 -21.81 -20.27 -3.16
CA SER A 195 -21.93 -21.67 -3.54
C SER A 195 -20.79 -22.52 -2.97
N GLU A 196 -21.12 -23.70 -2.42
CA GLU A 196 -20.16 -24.67 -1.88
C GLU A 196 -19.35 -25.41 -2.97
N SER A 197 -19.66 -25.19 -4.25
CA SER A 197 -19.05 -25.89 -5.39
C SER A 197 -17.62 -25.46 -5.74
N TYR A 198 -17.08 -24.41 -5.10
CA TYR A 198 -15.82 -23.79 -5.51
C TYR A 198 -14.75 -23.81 -4.42
N LYS A 199 -13.51 -24.17 -4.80
CA LYS A 199 -12.32 -24.00 -3.94
C LYS A 199 -12.16 -22.51 -3.63
N LYS A 200 -12.16 -22.15 -2.34
CA LYS A 200 -12.11 -20.78 -1.82
C LYS A 200 -10.67 -20.33 -1.61
N TRP A 201 -10.30 -19.17 -2.15
CA TRP A 201 -9.03 -18.49 -1.82
C TRP A 201 -9.13 -17.84 -0.45
N LYS A 202 -8.16 -18.03 0.43
CA LYS A 202 -8.11 -17.25 1.67
C LYS A 202 -7.49 -15.89 1.37
N LEU A 203 -8.21 -14.80 1.65
CA LEU A 203 -7.76 -13.44 1.40
C LEU A 203 -7.32 -12.75 2.68
N THR A 204 -6.13 -12.16 2.65
CA THR A 204 -5.67 -11.21 3.65
C THR A 204 -5.33 -9.88 3.00
N LYS A 205 -5.86 -8.79 3.55
CA LYS A 205 -5.60 -7.42 3.07
C LYS A 205 -4.78 -6.66 4.11
N MET A 206 -3.79 -5.92 3.64
CA MET A 206 -2.94 -5.07 4.45
C MET A 206 -2.86 -3.71 3.78
N ASP A 207 -3.23 -2.65 4.47
CA ASP A 207 -3.03 -1.30 3.97
C ASP A 207 -1.65 -0.78 4.36
N GLY A 208 -1.13 0.15 3.57
CA GLY A 208 0.15 0.78 3.82
C GLY A 208 0.29 2.09 3.07
N ASN A 209 1.37 2.79 3.35
CA ASN A 209 1.64 4.10 2.81
C ASN A 209 3.14 4.37 2.71
N TRP A 210 3.53 4.94 1.58
CA TRP A 210 4.82 5.53 1.34
C TRP A 210 4.70 7.03 1.57
N ARG A 211 5.45 7.55 2.52
CA ARG A 211 5.53 8.99 2.79
C ARG A 211 6.97 9.46 2.66
N ARG A 212 7.15 10.58 1.97
CA ARG A 212 8.44 11.19 1.71
C ARG A 212 9.17 11.41 3.03
N GLY A 213 10.44 11.03 3.05
CA GLY A 213 11.29 11.08 4.24
C GLY A 213 11.12 9.93 5.22
N SER A 214 9.92 9.39 5.45
CA SER A 214 9.75 8.26 6.36
C SER A 214 9.76 6.93 5.61
N THR A 215 8.61 6.51 5.10
CA THR A 215 8.40 5.16 4.55
C THR A 215 8.57 5.05 3.04
N ALA A 216 8.79 6.15 2.32
CA ALA A 216 9.02 6.15 0.87
C ALA A 216 10.47 5.75 0.51
N GLY A 217 10.83 4.50 0.82
CA GLY A 217 12.20 3.99 0.72
C GLY A 217 12.70 3.71 -0.70
N GLY A 218 11.81 3.59 -1.67
CA GLY A 218 12.15 3.20 -3.05
C GLY A 218 12.55 1.73 -3.15
N CYS A 219 12.92 1.25 -4.35
CA CYS A 219 13.22 -0.16 -4.58
C CYS A 219 14.60 -0.60 -4.06
N ARG A 220 14.92 -1.89 -4.18
CA ARG A 220 16.17 -2.49 -3.68
C ARG A 220 17.46 -1.87 -4.27
N ASN A 221 17.37 -1.13 -5.37
CA ASN A 221 18.48 -0.35 -5.93
C ASN A 221 18.93 0.80 -5.03
N TYR A 222 18.10 1.20 -4.06
CA TYR A 222 18.35 2.26 -3.09
C TYR A 222 18.53 1.67 -1.68
N PRO A 223 19.64 0.95 -1.40
CA PRO A 223 19.81 0.21 -0.14
C PRO A 223 19.87 1.09 1.11
N ASN A 224 20.11 2.40 0.97
CA ASN A 224 20.14 3.33 2.10
C ASN A 224 18.74 3.54 2.69
N THR A 225 17.70 3.42 1.87
CA THR A 225 16.32 3.80 2.19
C THR A 225 15.33 2.65 2.00
N PHE A 226 15.66 1.63 1.20
CA PHE A 226 14.78 0.48 0.90
C PHE A 226 14.21 -0.20 2.15
N TRP A 227 15.03 -0.36 3.18
CA TRP A 227 14.66 -1.03 4.42
C TRP A 227 13.57 -0.29 5.22
N MET A 228 13.29 0.99 4.92
CA MET A 228 12.27 1.80 5.60
C MET A 228 10.87 1.66 4.99
N ASN A 229 10.75 1.01 3.83
CA ASN A 229 9.42 0.68 3.33
C ASN A 229 8.68 -0.19 4.36
N PRO A 230 7.33 -0.13 4.42
CA PRO A 230 6.56 -1.01 5.28
C PRO A 230 6.87 -2.49 5.00
N GLN A 231 6.86 -3.33 6.01
CA GLN A 231 7.21 -4.74 5.93
C GLN A 231 6.04 -5.61 6.42
N TYR A 232 5.79 -6.74 5.77
CA TYR A 232 4.66 -7.61 6.07
C TYR A 232 5.09 -9.07 6.12
N LEU A 233 4.71 -9.78 7.19
CA LEU A 233 4.97 -11.21 7.36
C LEU A 233 3.94 -12.01 6.59
N ILE A 234 4.42 -13.01 5.86
CA ILE A 234 3.66 -14.05 5.20
C ILE A 234 4.12 -15.38 5.80
N LYS A 235 3.23 -16.04 6.55
CA LYS A 235 3.50 -17.35 7.14
C LYS A 235 2.75 -18.44 6.38
N LEU A 236 3.50 -19.31 5.73
CA LEU A 236 2.98 -20.43 4.94
C LEU A 236 3.14 -21.72 5.77
N GLU A 237 2.03 -22.35 6.15
CA GLU A 237 2.04 -23.53 7.03
C GLU A 237 1.77 -24.85 6.28
N GLU A 238 0.78 -24.85 5.38
CA GLU A 238 0.29 -26.06 4.71
C GLU A 238 0.56 -26.02 3.20
N GLU A 239 1.18 -27.07 2.66
CA GLU A 239 1.37 -27.26 1.21
C GLU A 239 0.05 -27.56 0.50
N ASP A 240 -0.03 -27.24 -0.79
CA ASP A 240 -1.22 -27.50 -1.60
C ASP A 240 -1.44 -29.01 -1.80
N GLU A 241 -2.70 -29.45 -1.85
CA GLU A 241 -3.06 -30.85 -2.07
C GLU A 241 -2.78 -31.33 -3.51
N ASP A 242 -2.83 -30.41 -4.47
CA ASP A 242 -2.74 -30.72 -5.90
C ASP A 242 -1.28 -30.59 -6.40
N GLN A 243 -0.66 -31.71 -6.77
CA GLN A 243 0.71 -31.78 -7.32
C GLN A 243 0.75 -31.58 -8.86
N GLU A 244 -0.11 -30.72 -9.41
CA GLU A 244 -0.32 -30.63 -10.87
C GLU A 244 0.92 -30.21 -11.68
N ASP A 245 1.88 -29.49 -11.06
CA ASP A 245 3.07 -28.95 -11.73
C ASP A 245 4.40 -29.65 -11.33
N GLY A 246 4.33 -30.74 -10.55
CA GLY A 246 5.52 -31.49 -10.11
C GLY A 246 6.35 -30.82 -9.00
N GLU A 247 5.98 -29.61 -8.57
CA GLU A 247 6.60 -28.88 -7.46
C GLU A 247 5.69 -28.85 -6.23
N ARG A 248 6.21 -29.31 -5.09
CA ARG A 248 5.55 -29.20 -3.79
C ARG A 248 5.79 -27.82 -3.19
N GLY A 249 4.75 -27.23 -2.61
CA GLY A 249 4.82 -25.94 -1.96
C GLY A 249 3.43 -25.36 -1.67
N CYS A 250 3.42 -24.17 -1.11
CA CYS A 250 2.24 -23.38 -0.80
C CYS A 250 2.02 -22.36 -1.91
N THR A 251 0.90 -22.44 -2.62
CA THR A 251 0.54 -21.47 -3.66
C THR A 251 -0.13 -20.25 -3.05
N PHE A 252 0.39 -19.08 -3.40
CA PHE A 252 -0.22 -17.80 -3.02
C PHE A 252 -0.03 -16.74 -4.11
N LEU A 253 -0.90 -15.75 -4.13
CA LEU A 253 -0.84 -14.60 -5.01
C LEU A 253 -0.67 -13.35 -4.17
N VAL A 254 0.21 -12.45 -4.61
CA VAL A 254 0.39 -11.14 -4.00
C VAL A 254 -0.01 -10.08 -5.02
N GLY A 255 -1.01 -9.28 -4.67
CA GLY A 255 -1.43 -8.10 -5.41
C GLY A 255 -1.10 -6.83 -4.62
N LEU A 256 -0.22 -5.98 -5.16
CA LEU A 256 0.10 -4.66 -4.62
C LEU A 256 -0.62 -3.60 -5.43
N ILE A 257 -1.67 -3.00 -4.85
CA ILE A 257 -2.50 -1.96 -5.50
C ILE A 257 -2.20 -0.57 -4.91
N GLN A 258 -1.94 0.43 -5.76
CA GLN A 258 -1.83 1.83 -5.34
C GLN A 258 -3.19 2.54 -5.35
N LYS A 259 -3.46 3.36 -4.32
CA LYS A 259 -4.78 3.95 -4.04
C LYS A 259 -4.88 5.37 -4.61
N HIS A 260 -6.10 5.77 -4.97
CA HIS A 260 -6.54 7.15 -5.28
C HIS A 260 -5.86 7.89 -6.45
N ARG A 261 -5.02 7.22 -7.25
CA ARG A 261 -4.26 7.87 -8.35
C ARG A 261 -5.10 8.49 -9.45
N ARG A 262 -6.25 7.90 -9.80
CA ARG A 262 -7.15 8.47 -10.83
C ARG A 262 -7.63 9.89 -10.47
N ARG A 263 -7.79 10.21 -9.18
CA ARG A 263 -8.16 11.57 -8.74
C ARG A 263 -7.01 12.56 -8.92
N GLN A 264 -5.77 12.09 -8.87
CA GLN A 264 -4.55 12.90 -8.99
C GLN A 264 -4.17 13.21 -10.45
N ARG A 265 -4.77 12.54 -11.45
CA ARG A 265 -4.60 12.90 -12.87
C ARG A 265 -4.93 14.36 -13.17
N LYS A 266 -5.87 14.97 -12.43
CA LYS A 266 -6.19 16.41 -12.53
C LYS A 266 -5.01 17.33 -12.16
N MET A 267 -4.06 16.83 -11.37
CA MET A 267 -2.84 17.52 -10.94
C MET A 267 -1.63 17.19 -11.83
N GLY A 268 -1.81 16.40 -12.89
CA GLY A 268 -0.73 15.97 -13.78
C GLY A 268 0.09 14.79 -13.26
N GLU A 269 -0.34 14.15 -12.16
CA GLU A 269 0.29 12.95 -11.63
C GLU A 269 -0.33 11.68 -12.22
N ASP A 270 0.49 10.69 -12.52
CA ASP A 270 0.08 9.39 -13.04
C ASP A 270 0.48 8.25 -12.09
N MET A 271 0.12 7.01 -12.43
CA MET A 271 0.47 5.81 -11.68
C MET A 271 1.98 5.75 -11.39
N HIS A 272 2.34 5.50 -10.15
CA HIS A 272 3.74 5.23 -9.80
C HIS A 272 4.16 3.88 -10.34
N THR A 273 5.44 3.77 -10.70
CA THR A 273 6.08 2.48 -10.93
C THR A 273 6.22 1.77 -9.58
N ILE A 274 5.44 0.72 -9.35
CA ILE A 274 5.40 -0.02 -8.08
C ILE A 274 5.86 -1.47 -8.27
N GLY A 275 6.25 -2.11 -7.18
CA GLY A 275 6.65 -3.52 -7.14
C GLY A 275 6.99 -3.95 -5.71
N PHE A 276 7.36 -5.21 -5.53
CA PHE A 276 7.66 -5.76 -4.20
C PHE A 276 8.72 -6.85 -4.24
N GLY A 277 9.38 -7.08 -3.11
CA GLY A 277 10.31 -8.19 -2.90
C GLY A 277 9.84 -9.08 -1.75
N ILE A 278 10.12 -10.38 -1.85
CA ILE A 278 9.81 -11.40 -0.84
C ILE A 278 11.13 -11.99 -0.34
N TYR A 279 11.35 -11.94 0.96
CA TYR A 279 12.57 -12.40 1.62
C TYR A 279 12.21 -13.51 2.61
N GLU A 280 13.02 -14.57 2.65
CA GLU A 280 12.88 -15.63 3.65
C GLU A 280 13.43 -15.15 4.99
N VAL A 281 12.67 -15.38 6.06
CA VAL A 281 13.09 -15.06 7.43
C VAL A 281 14.01 -16.18 7.92
N PRO A 282 15.18 -15.88 8.49
CA PRO A 282 16.01 -16.87 9.17
C PRO A 282 15.26 -17.53 10.33
N GLU A 283 15.44 -18.84 10.53
CA GLU A 283 14.77 -19.62 11.57
C GLU A 283 14.98 -19.06 12.99
N GLU A 284 16.11 -18.37 13.22
CA GLU A 284 16.45 -17.71 14.49
C GLU A 284 15.47 -16.58 14.87
N MET A 285 14.76 -16.01 13.90
CA MET A 285 13.81 -14.90 14.06
C MET A 285 12.34 -15.34 13.90
N TYR A 286 12.07 -16.65 13.79
CA TYR A 286 10.70 -17.14 13.63
C TYR A 286 9.82 -16.76 14.82
N GLY A 287 8.59 -16.32 14.52
CA GLY A 287 7.61 -15.88 15.51
C GLY A 287 7.88 -14.52 16.15
N GLN A 288 8.90 -13.78 15.69
CA GLN A 288 9.17 -12.40 16.10
C GLN A 288 8.52 -11.44 15.10
N THR A 289 7.27 -11.06 15.35
CA THR A 289 6.51 -10.16 14.46
C THR A 289 6.75 -8.68 14.75
N ASN A 290 7.38 -8.38 15.89
CA ASN A 290 7.56 -7.03 16.47
C ASN A 290 8.88 -6.36 16.02
N ILE A 291 9.50 -6.81 14.92
CA ILE A 291 10.86 -6.40 14.55
C ILE A 291 10.88 -5.90 13.11
N HIS A 292 11.06 -4.59 12.94
CA HIS A 292 11.34 -4.03 11.62
C HIS A 292 12.74 -4.42 11.12
N LEU A 293 12.84 -5.10 9.98
CA LEU A 293 14.13 -5.59 9.48
C LEU A 293 15.03 -4.43 9.06
N SER A 294 16.25 -4.42 9.58
CA SER A 294 17.21 -3.33 9.37
C SER A 294 17.88 -3.37 7.99
N ARG A 295 18.56 -2.28 7.64
CA ARG A 295 19.39 -2.17 6.43
C ARG A 295 20.35 -3.35 6.24
N ASN A 296 20.98 -3.80 7.32
CA ASN A 296 22.00 -4.85 7.25
C ASN A 296 21.40 -6.18 6.77
N PHE A 297 20.17 -6.49 7.17
CA PHE A 297 19.47 -7.69 6.72
C PHE A 297 19.35 -7.72 5.19
N PHE A 298 18.85 -6.64 4.58
CA PHE A 298 18.66 -6.59 3.12
C PHE A 298 19.96 -6.51 2.33
N LEU A 299 21.06 -6.11 2.95
CA LEU A 299 22.39 -6.13 2.33
C LEU A 299 22.98 -7.54 2.28
N THR A 300 22.70 -8.38 3.28
CA THR A 300 23.22 -9.75 3.37
C THR A 300 22.29 -10.80 2.77
N HIS A 301 20.98 -10.54 2.74
CA HIS A 301 19.97 -11.47 2.24
C HIS A 301 19.48 -11.09 0.84
N ARG A 302 19.37 -12.09 -0.04
CA ARG A 302 18.75 -11.92 -1.36
C ARG A 302 17.26 -12.18 -1.26
N ALA A 303 16.49 -11.51 -2.12
CA ALA A 303 15.08 -11.81 -2.27
C ALA A 303 14.93 -13.25 -2.77
N ARG A 304 14.06 -14.03 -2.13
CA ARG A 304 13.69 -15.37 -2.58
C ARG A 304 12.87 -15.27 -3.85
N GLU A 305 11.89 -14.38 -3.83
CA GLU A 305 11.03 -14.05 -4.97
C GLU A 305 10.80 -12.54 -5.02
N ARG A 306 10.32 -12.04 -6.15
CA ARG A 306 10.00 -10.62 -6.34
C ARG A 306 8.92 -10.47 -7.40
N SER A 307 8.29 -9.31 -7.44
CA SER A 307 7.45 -8.96 -8.60
C SER A 307 8.29 -9.01 -9.88
N ASP A 308 7.74 -9.57 -10.96
CA ASP A 308 8.47 -9.78 -12.22
C ASP A 308 9.13 -8.50 -12.74
N THR A 309 8.41 -7.39 -12.64
CA THR A 309 8.87 -6.07 -13.07
C THR A 309 8.19 -4.99 -12.23
N PHE A 310 8.94 -3.92 -11.95
CA PHE A 310 8.37 -2.69 -11.44
C PHE A 310 7.66 -1.98 -12.59
N ILE A 311 6.34 -1.84 -12.50
CA ILE A 311 5.51 -1.32 -13.59
C ILE A 311 4.54 -0.24 -13.09
N ASN A 312 4.24 0.72 -13.94
CA ASN A 312 3.32 1.83 -13.68
C ASN A 312 1.85 1.43 -13.93
N LEU A 313 1.43 0.32 -13.33
CA LEU A 313 0.03 -0.09 -13.30
C LEU A 313 -0.60 0.25 -11.95
N ARG A 314 -1.94 0.27 -11.91
CA ARG A 314 -2.68 0.43 -10.66
C ARG A 314 -2.36 -0.69 -9.68
N GLU A 315 -2.21 -1.91 -10.16
CA GLU A 315 -1.86 -3.07 -9.36
C GLU A 315 -0.78 -3.90 -10.05
N VAL A 316 0.13 -4.42 -9.24
CA VAL A 316 1.13 -5.41 -9.65
C VAL A 316 0.80 -6.70 -8.94
N LEU A 317 0.52 -7.73 -9.73
CA LEU A 317 0.16 -9.04 -9.23
C LEU A 317 1.15 -10.09 -9.72
N ASN A 318 1.60 -10.95 -8.79
CA ASN A 318 2.34 -12.14 -9.12
C ASN A 318 1.85 -13.36 -8.34
N ARG A 319 1.88 -14.51 -9.00
CA ARG A 319 1.58 -15.83 -8.44
C ARG A 319 2.88 -16.51 -8.05
N PHE A 320 2.95 -17.02 -6.83
CA PHE A 320 4.13 -17.68 -6.27
C PHE A 320 3.78 -19.05 -5.72
N LYS A 321 4.78 -19.93 -5.69
CA LYS A 321 4.75 -21.19 -4.96
C LYS A 321 6.06 -21.30 -4.17
N LEU A 322 5.97 -21.29 -2.85
CA LEU A 322 7.13 -21.34 -1.95
C LEU A 322 6.97 -22.48 -0.94
N PRO A 323 8.07 -23.04 -0.39
CA PRO A 323 7.97 -24.02 0.67
C PRO A 323 7.37 -23.40 1.95
N PRO A 324 6.80 -24.22 2.85
CA PRO A 324 6.33 -23.74 4.15
C PRO A 324 7.45 -23.01 4.92
N GLY A 325 7.11 -21.88 5.54
CA GLY A 325 8.07 -20.99 6.19
C GLY A 325 7.53 -19.58 6.41
N GLU A 326 8.36 -18.72 6.99
CA GLU A 326 8.07 -17.30 7.21
C GLU A 326 8.82 -16.42 6.22
N TYR A 327 8.09 -15.50 5.60
CA TYR A 327 8.61 -14.60 4.57
C TYR A 327 8.21 -13.16 4.86
N VAL A 328 9.10 -12.22 4.58
CA VAL A 328 8.80 -10.78 4.62
C VAL A 328 8.62 -10.22 3.23
N LEU A 329 7.45 -9.64 3.00
CA LEU A 329 7.09 -8.86 1.83
C LEU A 329 7.42 -7.38 2.07
N VAL A 330 8.16 -6.78 1.14
CA VAL A 330 8.51 -5.35 1.15
C VAL A 330 7.94 -4.66 -0.11
N PRO A 331 6.76 -4.04 -0.03
CA PRO A 331 6.20 -3.24 -1.12
C PRO A 331 6.88 -1.87 -1.24
N SER A 332 7.20 -1.45 -2.45
CA SER A 332 7.89 -0.17 -2.71
C SER A 332 7.51 0.45 -4.05
N THR A 333 7.69 1.76 -4.17
CA THR A 333 7.84 2.43 -5.46
C THR A 333 9.24 2.18 -6.03
N PHE A 334 9.43 2.37 -7.34
CA PHE A 334 10.74 2.21 -7.96
C PHE A 334 11.75 3.24 -7.41
N GLU A 335 11.39 4.52 -7.50
CA GLU A 335 12.18 5.63 -6.95
C GLU A 335 11.80 5.90 -5.49
N PRO A 336 12.75 6.31 -4.63
CA PRO A 336 12.44 6.79 -3.29
C PRO A 336 11.65 8.10 -3.33
N ASN A 337 11.13 8.54 -2.18
CA ASN A 337 10.48 9.83 -2.00
C ASN A 337 9.19 10.03 -2.83
N LYS A 338 8.55 8.94 -3.23
CA LYS A 338 7.24 8.95 -3.90
C LYS A 338 6.13 8.73 -2.88
N ASP A 339 5.31 9.75 -2.66
CA ASP A 339 4.16 9.65 -1.75
C ASP A 339 3.05 8.79 -2.34
N GLY A 340 2.48 7.87 -1.57
CA GLY A 340 1.40 7.02 -2.05
C GLY A 340 0.81 6.12 -1.00
N ASP A 341 -0.51 5.97 -1.06
CA ASP A 341 -1.21 4.94 -0.30
C ASP A 341 -1.32 3.67 -1.14
N PHE A 342 -1.22 2.52 -0.51
CA PHE A 342 -1.34 1.22 -1.17
C PHE A 342 -2.09 0.21 -0.31
N CYS A 343 -2.49 -0.89 -0.93
CA CYS A 343 -2.97 -2.09 -0.27
C CYS A 343 -2.24 -3.29 -0.85
N VAL A 344 -1.79 -4.19 0.01
CA VAL A 344 -1.32 -5.52 -0.35
C VAL A 344 -2.46 -6.49 -0.10
N ARG A 345 -2.74 -7.33 -1.08
CA ARG A 345 -3.71 -8.41 -1.00
C ARG A 345 -2.97 -9.72 -1.21
N VAL A 346 -3.03 -10.61 -0.23
CA VAL A 346 -2.45 -11.95 -0.35
C VAL A 346 -3.57 -12.98 -0.40
N PHE A 347 -3.50 -13.86 -1.39
CA PHE A 347 -4.46 -14.92 -1.59
C PHE A 347 -3.76 -16.26 -1.55
N SER A 348 -4.08 -17.10 -0.57
CA SER A 348 -3.48 -18.43 -0.43
C SER A 348 -4.51 -19.54 -0.66
N GLU A 349 -4.08 -20.67 -1.21
CA GLU A 349 -4.95 -21.84 -1.38
C GLU A 349 -5.24 -22.52 -0.03
N LYS A 350 -4.25 -22.58 0.86
CA LYS A 350 -4.36 -23.09 2.24
C LYS A 350 -4.26 -21.97 3.27
N LYS A 351 -4.46 -22.31 4.55
CA LYS A 351 -4.38 -21.33 5.64
C LYS A 351 -2.94 -20.80 5.70
N ALA A 352 -2.81 -19.51 5.43
CA ALA A 352 -1.62 -18.73 5.74
C ALA A 352 -1.96 -17.71 6.82
N ASP A 353 -1.00 -17.46 7.71
CA ASP A 353 -1.09 -16.40 8.71
C ASP A 353 -0.26 -15.19 8.26
N TYR A 354 -0.65 -14.02 8.74
CA TYR A 354 -0.24 -12.77 8.14
C TYR A 354 -0.24 -11.67 9.20
N GLN A 355 0.87 -10.96 9.32
CA GLN A 355 1.01 -9.91 10.32
C GLN A 355 1.81 -8.76 9.74
N VAL A 356 1.50 -7.53 10.16
CA VAL A 356 2.36 -6.38 9.85
C VAL A 356 3.64 -6.54 10.66
N VAL A 357 4.78 -6.45 10.00
CA VAL A 357 6.09 -6.48 10.67
C VAL A 357 6.48 -5.04 10.91
N ASP A 358 6.20 -4.58 12.12
CA ASP A 358 6.47 -3.22 12.55
C ASP A 358 6.77 -3.23 14.04
N ASP A 359 7.35 -2.13 14.52
CA ASP A 359 7.70 -2.02 15.93
C ASP A 359 6.44 -1.76 16.77
N GLU A 360 6.34 -2.44 17.92
CA GLU A 360 5.30 -2.14 18.92
C GLU A 360 5.53 -0.76 19.53
N ILE A 361 4.46 -0.13 20.03
CA ILE A 361 4.54 1.16 20.71
C ILE A 361 5.13 0.94 22.09
N GLU A 362 6.44 1.21 22.24
CA GLU A 362 7.15 1.11 23.51
C GLU A 362 7.91 2.40 23.82
N ALA A 363 7.93 2.81 25.09
CA ALA A 363 8.75 3.91 25.59
C ALA A 363 9.54 3.45 26.82
N ASN A 364 10.80 3.10 26.62
CA ASN A 364 11.75 2.73 27.65
C ASN A 364 12.62 3.94 27.99
N LEU A 365 12.05 4.89 28.73
CA LEU A 365 12.72 6.13 29.11
C LEU A 365 13.47 5.94 30.42
N ASP A 366 14.73 6.40 30.46
CA ASP A 366 15.47 6.48 31.71
C ASP A 366 14.79 7.50 32.64
N GLU A 367 14.24 7.03 33.77
CA GLU A 367 13.79 7.91 34.84
C GLU A 367 15.00 8.58 35.48
N ILE A 368 15.12 9.90 35.30
CA ILE A 368 16.14 10.71 35.95
C ILE A 368 15.53 11.18 37.27
N GLU A 369 15.69 10.38 38.31
CA GLU A 369 15.45 10.83 39.68
C GLU A 369 16.65 11.68 40.14
N ALA A 370 16.40 12.96 40.41
CA ALA A 370 17.41 13.86 40.96
C ALA A 370 17.03 14.23 42.40
N SER A 371 17.84 13.79 43.37
CA SER A 371 17.76 14.31 44.73
C SER A 371 18.48 15.68 44.80
N GLU A 372 18.17 16.48 45.84
CA GLU A 372 18.95 17.70 46.11
C GLU A 372 20.45 17.40 46.18
N ASP A 373 20.83 16.25 46.75
CA ASP A 373 22.22 15.90 47.03
C ASP A 373 23.01 15.51 45.77
N ASP A 374 22.31 15.13 44.68
CA ASP A 374 22.93 14.78 43.40
C ASP A 374 23.30 16.02 42.56
N ILE A 375 22.81 17.21 42.94
CA ILE A 375 23.02 18.45 42.21
C ILE A 375 24.27 19.16 42.73
N ASP A 376 25.32 19.15 41.91
CA ASP A 376 26.58 19.84 42.15
C ASP A 376 26.40 21.34 42.49
N ASP A 377 27.22 21.83 43.42
CA ASP A 377 27.20 23.22 43.90
C ASP A 377 27.43 24.25 42.78
N GLY A 378 28.18 23.90 41.74
CA GLY A 378 28.36 24.69 40.54
C GLY A 378 27.06 24.82 39.72
N PHE A 379 26.27 23.75 39.60
CA PHE A 379 24.95 23.83 38.96
C PHE A 379 23.96 24.64 39.79
N ARG A 380 23.98 24.51 41.13
CA ARG A 380 23.17 25.34 42.03
C ARG A 380 23.48 26.82 41.88
N ARG A 381 24.76 27.20 41.78
CA ARG A 381 25.18 28.59 41.53
C ARG A 381 24.74 29.08 40.16
N LEU A 382 24.85 28.24 39.14
CA LEU A 382 24.39 28.57 37.78
C LEU A 382 22.87 28.81 37.76
N PHE A 383 22.09 27.93 38.39
CA PHE A 383 20.64 28.09 38.50
C PHE A 383 20.29 29.38 39.24
N ALA A 384 20.88 29.63 40.41
CA ALA A 384 20.61 30.85 41.19
C ALA A 384 20.97 32.14 40.44
N GLN A 385 21.95 32.10 39.54
CA GLN A 385 22.30 33.26 38.70
C GLN A 385 21.28 33.48 37.56
N LEU A 386 20.56 32.43 37.17
CA LEU A 386 19.62 32.43 36.05
C LEU A 386 18.16 32.61 36.48
N ALA A 387 17.78 32.11 37.66
CA ALA A 387 16.41 32.01 38.19
C ALA A 387 15.89 33.29 38.88
N GLY A 388 16.54 34.43 38.65
CA GLY A 388 16.04 35.73 39.10
C GLY A 388 15.81 35.88 40.61
N GLU A 389 14.87 36.75 40.99
CA GLU A 389 14.49 37.02 42.39
C GLU A 389 13.47 36.01 42.94
N ASP A 390 12.72 35.36 42.05
CA ASP A 390 11.68 34.37 42.36
C ASP A 390 12.22 32.92 42.47
N ALA A 391 13.51 32.71 42.21
CA ALA A 391 14.20 31.42 42.31
C ALA A 391 13.59 30.31 41.44
N GLU A 392 12.91 30.69 40.37
CA GLU A 392 12.25 29.81 39.41
C GLU A 392 12.60 30.27 37.99
N ILE A 393 12.57 29.36 37.01
CA ILE A 393 12.85 29.69 35.60
C ILE A 393 11.59 29.55 34.77
N SER A 394 11.10 30.64 34.21
CA SER A 394 9.98 30.65 33.27
C SER A 394 10.38 30.17 31.87
N ALA A 395 9.40 29.80 31.03
CA ALA A 395 9.63 29.42 29.64
C ALA A 395 10.39 30.50 28.82
N PHE A 396 10.17 31.79 29.10
CA PHE A 396 10.84 32.90 28.41
C PHE A 396 12.32 33.03 28.83
N GLU A 397 12.61 32.80 30.10
CA GLU A 397 13.97 32.77 30.62
C GLU A 397 14.71 31.54 30.09
N LEU A 398 14.07 30.38 30.12
CA LEU A 398 14.58 29.13 29.55
C LEU A 398 14.98 29.32 28.08
N GLN A 399 14.14 29.98 27.27
CA GLN A 399 14.45 30.28 25.88
C GLN A 399 15.75 31.11 25.75
N THR A 400 15.90 32.14 26.58
CA THR A 400 17.06 33.03 26.55
C THR A 400 18.33 32.28 26.97
N ILE A 401 18.23 31.40 27.97
CA ILE A 401 19.32 30.56 28.46
C ILE A 401 19.77 29.59 27.36
N LEU A 402 18.84 28.80 26.82
CA LEU A 402 19.16 27.78 25.81
C LEU A 402 19.70 28.41 24.53
N ARG A 403 19.16 29.57 24.11
CA ARG A 403 19.67 30.30 22.94
C ARG A 403 21.13 30.73 23.12
N ARG A 404 21.51 31.23 24.30
CA ARG A 404 22.91 31.60 24.58
C ARG A 404 23.85 30.39 24.57
N VAL A 405 23.37 29.23 25.02
CA VAL A 405 24.16 28.00 25.07
C VAL A 405 24.35 27.43 23.66
N LEU A 406 23.30 27.39 22.85
CA LEU A 406 23.35 26.93 21.46
C LEU A 406 24.15 27.88 20.56
N ALA A 407 24.05 29.20 20.75
CA ALA A 407 24.81 30.18 19.96
C ALA A 407 26.34 30.03 20.07
N ARG A 408 26.84 29.35 21.11
CA ARG A 408 28.27 29.06 21.28
C ARG A 408 28.72 27.79 20.56
N ARG A 409 27.81 27.06 19.92
CA ARG A 409 28.06 25.76 19.30
C ARG A 409 27.83 25.84 17.79
N GLN A 410 28.84 25.48 17.01
CA GLN A 410 28.77 25.47 15.53
C GLN A 410 28.30 24.11 14.99
N ASP A 411 28.28 23.06 15.82
CA ASP A 411 27.90 21.69 15.48
C ASP A 411 26.39 21.44 15.46
N ILE A 412 25.57 22.43 15.84
CA ILE A 412 24.11 22.32 15.85
C ILE A 412 23.54 23.49 15.07
N LYS A 413 22.85 23.19 13.97
CA LYS A 413 22.11 24.22 13.22
C LYS A 413 20.70 24.31 13.79
N SER A 414 20.43 25.42 14.43
CA SER A 414 19.09 25.80 14.88
C SER A 414 19.07 27.32 15.01
N ASP A 415 17.94 27.95 14.70
CA ASP A 415 17.69 29.37 14.96
C ASP A 415 17.50 29.67 16.48
N GLY A 416 17.76 28.66 17.32
CA GLY A 416 17.52 28.64 18.75
C GLY A 416 16.18 27.98 19.07
N PHE A 417 15.92 27.75 20.35
CA PHE A 417 14.64 27.18 20.78
C PHE A 417 13.49 28.16 20.57
N SER A 418 12.40 27.66 19.98
CA SER A 418 11.14 28.39 19.94
C SER A 418 10.54 28.51 21.34
N ILE A 419 9.70 29.54 21.56
CA ILE A 419 9.02 29.71 22.85
C ILE A 419 8.03 28.57 23.11
N GLU A 420 7.46 27.99 22.05
CA GLU A 420 6.58 26.83 22.14
C GLU A 420 7.33 25.60 22.66
N THR A 421 8.55 25.34 22.16
CA THR A 421 9.37 24.25 22.70
C THR A 421 9.67 24.47 24.19
N CYS A 422 10.04 25.70 24.58
CA CYS A 422 10.33 26.00 25.98
C CYS A 422 9.11 25.86 26.89
N LYS A 423 7.90 26.18 26.41
CA LYS A 423 6.66 25.93 27.17
C LYS A 423 6.41 24.45 27.37
N ILE A 424 6.48 23.66 26.28
CA ILE A 424 6.30 22.18 26.36
C ILE A 424 7.33 21.55 27.31
N MET A 425 8.57 22.04 27.34
CA MET A 425 9.60 21.59 28.29
C MET A 425 9.24 21.90 29.75
N VAL A 426 8.63 23.05 30.01
CA VAL A 426 8.16 23.44 31.33
C VAL A 426 6.98 22.55 31.71
N ASP A 427 5.97 22.46 30.85
CA ASP A 427 4.75 21.66 31.08
C ASP A 427 5.04 20.17 31.32
N MET A 428 6.13 19.63 30.76
CA MET A 428 6.57 18.26 31.01
C MET A 428 6.98 18.00 32.48
N LEU A 429 7.60 19.00 33.12
CA LEU A 429 8.29 18.85 34.39
C LEU A 429 7.64 19.64 35.53
N ASP A 430 6.80 20.62 35.19
CA ASP A 430 6.01 21.45 36.10
C ASP A 430 4.93 20.61 36.78
N SER A 431 5.33 19.93 37.85
CA SER A 431 4.47 19.05 38.62
C SER A 431 3.61 19.80 39.64
N ASP A 432 3.99 21.02 39.99
CA ASP A 432 3.30 21.87 40.96
C ASP A 432 2.34 22.90 40.32
N GLY A 433 2.36 23.03 38.99
CA GLY A 433 1.50 23.92 38.22
C GLY A 433 1.90 25.40 38.37
N SER A 434 3.15 25.67 38.73
CA SER A 434 3.70 27.02 38.89
C SER A 434 3.83 27.78 37.55
N GLY A 435 3.84 27.04 36.43
CA GLY A 435 4.16 27.56 35.09
C GLY A 435 5.66 27.89 34.93
N LYS A 436 6.50 27.42 35.84
CA LYS A 436 7.95 27.66 35.88
C LYS A 436 8.69 26.40 36.35
N LEU A 437 10.02 26.45 36.33
CA LEU A 437 10.89 25.33 36.72
C LEU A 437 11.68 25.66 37.98
N GLY A 438 11.53 24.83 39.00
CA GLY A 438 12.41 24.82 40.18
C GLY A 438 13.77 24.20 39.89
N LEU A 439 14.67 24.21 40.88
CA LEU A 439 16.05 23.73 40.73
C LEU A 439 16.13 22.27 40.26
N LYS A 440 15.34 21.38 40.86
CA LYS A 440 15.33 19.94 40.51
C LYS A 440 14.79 19.71 39.10
N GLU A 441 13.67 20.33 38.78
CA GLU A 441 13.02 20.21 37.48
C GLU A 441 13.94 20.75 36.37
N PHE A 442 14.58 21.89 36.60
CA PHE A 442 15.57 22.43 35.67
C PHE A 442 16.79 21.53 35.51
N TYR A 443 17.27 20.88 36.58
CA TYR A 443 18.37 19.91 36.49
C TYR A 443 18.00 18.68 35.66
N VAL A 444 16.80 18.13 35.86
CA VAL A 444 16.27 17.01 35.04
C VAL A 444 16.17 17.44 33.58
N LEU A 445 15.60 18.61 33.31
CA LEU A 445 15.49 19.15 31.96
C LEU A 445 16.87 19.27 31.29
N TRP A 446 17.83 19.86 32.00
CA TRP A 446 19.17 20.08 31.47
C TRP A 446 19.87 18.75 31.13
N THR A 447 19.73 17.74 31.98
CA THR A 447 20.29 16.41 31.76
C THR A 447 19.64 15.73 30.55
N LYS A 448 18.32 15.86 30.39
CA LYS A 448 17.60 15.36 29.19
C LYS A 448 18.07 16.06 27.92
N ILE A 449 18.20 17.38 27.93
CA ILE A 449 18.69 18.15 26.77
C ILE A 449 20.12 17.72 26.40
N GLN A 450 20.99 17.45 27.38
CA GLN A 450 22.33 16.91 27.12
C GLN A 450 22.29 15.51 26.49
N LYS A 451 21.39 14.63 26.94
CA LYS A 451 21.17 13.31 26.33
C LYS A 451 20.69 13.47 24.88
N TYR A 452 19.67 14.29 24.63
CA TYR A 452 19.16 14.56 23.28
C TYR A 452 20.22 15.16 22.37
N GLN A 453 21.04 16.08 22.88
CA GLN A 453 22.17 16.63 22.14
C GLN A 453 23.23 15.56 21.80
N LYS A 454 23.48 14.61 22.70
CA LYS A 454 24.40 13.49 22.43
C LYS A 454 23.86 12.62 21.30
N ILE A 455 22.61 12.17 21.42
CA ILE A 455 21.92 11.34 20.42
C ILE A 455 21.93 12.01 19.04
N TYR A 456 21.51 13.28 19.00
CA TYR A 456 21.44 14.06 17.76
C TYR A 456 22.79 14.10 17.02
N ARG A 457 23.89 14.31 17.74
CA ARG A 457 25.24 14.38 17.15
C ARG A 457 25.82 13.02 16.78
N GLU A 458 25.46 11.97 17.50
CA GLU A 458 25.92 10.61 17.19
C GLU A 458 25.23 10.07 15.93
N ILE A 459 24.00 10.52 15.67
CA ILE A 459 23.19 10.07 14.53
C ILE A 459 23.31 10.99 13.32
N ASP A 460 23.69 12.26 13.48
CA ASP A 460 24.06 13.17 12.39
C ASP A 460 25.39 12.72 11.73
N VAL A 461 25.33 11.64 10.96
CA VAL A 461 26.49 10.99 10.33
C VAL A 461 27.11 11.89 9.28
N ASP A 462 26.30 12.69 8.58
CA ASP A 462 26.76 13.62 7.55
C ASP A 462 27.26 14.96 8.12
N ARG A 463 27.11 15.17 9.44
CA ARG A 463 27.50 16.38 10.17
C ARG A 463 26.89 17.63 9.57
N SER A 464 25.69 17.50 9.02
CA SER A 464 24.96 18.61 8.42
C SER A 464 24.50 19.62 9.47
N GLY A 465 24.45 19.21 10.74
CA GLY A 465 23.88 19.94 11.87
C GLY A 465 22.35 19.79 11.94
N THR A 466 21.79 18.92 11.10
CA THR A 466 20.35 18.72 10.89
C THR A 466 20.05 17.23 10.77
N MET A 467 18.88 16.77 11.20
CA MET A 467 18.49 15.37 11.04
C MET A 467 17.57 15.21 9.85
N ASN A 468 17.92 14.33 8.93
CA ASN A 468 16.92 13.86 7.99
C ASN A 468 15.95 12.89 8.68
N SER A 469 14.81 12.70 8.06
CA SER A 469 13.77 11.78 8.50
C SER A 469 14.23 10.31 8.68
N TYR A 470 15.32 9.90 8.01
CA TYR A 470 15.90 8.56 8.15
C TYR A 470 16.69 8.41 9.46
N GLU A 471 17.40 9.47 9.83
CA GLU A 471 18.10 9.61 11.10
C GLU A 471 17.12 9.70 12.27
N MET A 472 15.97 10.35 12.05
CA MET A 472 14.93 10.48 13.08
C MET A 472 14.42 9.13 13.61
N ARG A 473 14.25 8.11 12.76
CA ARG A 473 13.83 6.77 13.23
C ARG A 473 14.83 6.17 14.21
N LYS A 474 16.11 6.17 13.84
CA LYS A 474 17.19 5.70 14.71
C LYS A 474 17.32 6.53 15.99
N ALA A 475 17.05 7.83 15.90
CA ALA A 475 17.14 8.73 17.04
C ALA A 475 16.04 8.50 18.06
N LEU A 476 14.84 8.17 17.59
CA LEU A 476 13.75 7.75 18.45
C LEU A 476 14.10 6.44 19.16
N GLU A 477 14.64 5.46 18.44
CA GLU A 477 15.08 4.17 19.00
C GLU A 477 16.16 4.37 20.10
N GLU A 478 17.21 5.16 19.82
CA GLU A 478 18.27 5.47 20.79
C GLU A 478 17.75 6.33 21.97
N ALA A 479 16.71 7.13 21.74
CA ALA A 479 16.04 7.87 22.80
C ALA A 479 15.13 6.99 23.68
N GLY A 480 14.90 5.73 23.29
CA GLY A 480 14.09 4.76 24.03
C GLY A 480 12.66 4.58 23.51
N PHE A 481 12.33 5.16 22.35
CA PHE A 481 11.01 5.04 21.72
C PHE A 481 11.04 4.06 20.56
N LYS A 482 10.21 3.02 20.62
CA LYS A 482 9.87 2.19 19.46
C LYS A 482 8.45 2.54 19.04
N LEU A 483 8.27 2.85 17.76
CA LEU A 483 6.99 3.32 17.23
C LEU A 483 6.72 2.67 15.88
N PRO A 484 5.44 2.39 15.57
CA PRO A 484 5.05 1.91 14.25
C PRO A 484 5.26 2.98 13.18
N CYS A 485 5.36 2.55 11.93
CA CYS A 485 5.54 3.36 10.73
C CYS A 485 4.54 4.52 10.64
N GLN A 486 3.29 4.32 11.08
CA GLN A 486 2.27 5.37 11.08
C GLN A 486 2.65 6.56 11.97
N LEU A 487 3.21 6.32 13.16
CA LEU A 487 3.65 7.38 14.05
C LEU A 487 4.91 8.08 13.53
N HIS A 488 5.85 7.34 12.94
CA HIS A 488 7.00 7.94 12.27
C HIS A 488 6.57 8.90 11.15
N GLN A 489 5.52 8.57 10.40
CA GLN A 489 4.97 9.45 9.36
C GLN A 489 4.39 10.74 9.94
N VAL A 490 3.61 10.64 11.02
CA VAL A 490 3.05 11.82 11.69
C VAL A 490 4.15 12.71 12.26
N ILE A 491 5.19 12.11 12.83
CA ILE A 491 6.36 12.83 13.35
C ILE A 491 7.05 13.59 12.23
N VAL A 492 7.41 12.93 11.14
CA VAL A 492 8.07 13.60 10.00
C VAL A 492 7.18 14.67 9.39
N ALA A 493 5.89 14.38 9.18
CA ALA A 493 4.96 15.35 8.58
C ALA A 493 4.70 16.60 9.45
N ARG A 494 4.95 16.53 10.77
CA ARG A 494 4.67 17.63 11.70
C ARG A 494 5.92 18.39 12.14
N PHE A 495 7.06 17.70 12.25
CA PHE A 495 8.29 18.27 12.80
C PHE A 495 9.39 18.48 11.77
N ALA A 496 9.29 17.89 10.58
CA ALA A 496 10.22 18.18 9.48
C ALA A 496 9.75 19.39 8.67
N ASP A 497 10.70 20.09 8.05
CA ASP A 497 10.44 21.16 7.10
C ASP A 497 10.07 20.62 5.69
N ASP A 498 9.88 21.53 4.73
CA ASP A 498 9.56 21.19 3.34
C ASP A 498 10.68 20.39 2.63
N GLU A 499 11.92 20.46 3.15
CA GLU A 499 13.07 19.67 2.69
C GLU A 499 13.19 18.32 3.41
N LEU A 500 12.27 18.02 4.35
CA LEU A 500 12.23 16.84 5.21
C LEU A 500 13.38 16.76 6.21
N ILE A 501 13.81 17.94 6.65
CA ILE A 501 14.87 18.13 7.61
C ILE A 501 14.24 18.53 8.95
N ILE A 502 14.68 17.88 10.02
CA ILE A 502 14.31 18.17 11.40
C ILE A 502 15.54 18.81 12.06
N ASP A 503 15.39 20.06 12.46
CA ASP A 503 16.42 20.77 13.22
C ASP A 503 16.38 20.38 14.71
N PHE A 504 17.37 20.84 15.48
CA PHE A 504 17.47 20.46 16.89
C PHE A 504 16.29 20.96 17.74
N ASP A 505 15.70 22.11 17.40
CA ASP A 505 14.52 22.61 18.12
C ASP A 505 13.31 21.69 17.93
N ASN A 506 13.00 21.34 16.68
CA ASN A 506 11.89 20.44 16.37
C ASN A 506 12.14 19.02 16.87
N PHE A 507 13.40 18.54 16.85
CA PHE A 507 13.79 17.24 17.41
C PHE A 507 13.48 17.15 18.90
N VAL A 508 13.96 18.11 19.69
CA VAL A 508 13.70 18.14 21.13
C VAL A 508 12.22 18.33 21.41
N ARG A 509 11.54 19.21 20.66
CA ARG A 509 10.08 19.40 20.79
C ARG A 509 9.32 18.10 20.58
N CYS A 510 9.71 17.30 19.59
CA CYS A 510 9.12 16.00 19.31
C CYS A 510 9.32 15.03 20.48
N LEU A 511 10.57 14.84 20.94
CA LEU A 511 10.87 13.90 22.03
C LEU A 511 10.18 14.30 23.34
N VAL A 512 10.21 15.59 23.69
CA VAL A 512 9.57 16.09 24.89
C VAL A 512 8.06 15.87 24.82
N ARG A 513 7.42 16.25 23.71
CA ARG A 513 5.98 16.04 23.53
C ARG A 513 5.60 14.56 23.57
N LEU A 514 6.41 13.69 22.97
CA LEU A 514 6.15 12.26 22.96
C LEU A 514 6.25 11.67 24.37
N GLU A 515 7.29 12.01 25.14
CA GLU A 515 7.45 11.60 26.54
C GLU A 515 6.28 12.08 27.41
N THR A 516 5.84 13.33 27.27
CA THR A 516 4.67 13.84 28.00
C THR A 516 3.41 13.02 27.71
N LEU A 517 3.15 12.69 26.44
CA LEU A 517 1.98 11.88 26.05
C LEU A 517 2.05 10.46 26.62
N PHE A 518 3.22 9.81 26.61
CA PHE A 518 3.41 8.50 27.22
C PHE A 518 3.15 8.54 28.73
N ARG A 519 3.70 9.54 29.43
CA ARG A 519 3.49 9.71 30.88
C ARG A 519 2.01 9.94 31.21
N VAL A 520 1.34 10.84 30.49
CA VAL A 520 -0.09 11.11 30.69
C VAL A 520 -0.92 9.84 30.45
N PHE A 521 -0.63 9.09 29.39
CA PHE A 521 -1.34 7.84 29.10
C PHE A 521 -1.14 6.80 30.21
N GLN A 522 0.12 6.58 30.64
CA GLN A 522 0.45 5.64 31.71
C GLN A 522 -0.16 6.02 33.07
N GLN A 523 -0.22 7.32 33.39
CA GLN A 523 -0.86 7.82 34.61
C GLN A 523 -2.38 7.59 34.60
N LEU A 524 -3.01 7.69 33.43
CA LEU A 524 -4.45 7.47 33.26
C LEU A 524 -4.83 6.00 33.08
N ASP A 525 -3.87 5.12 32.77
CA ASP A 525 -4.04 3.66 32.64
C ASP A 525 -3.14 2.87 33.62
N PRO A 526 -3.31 3.03 34.95
CA PRO A 526 -2.46 2.36 35.94
C PRO A 526 -2.61 0.83 35.94
N GLU A 527 -3.71 0.30 35.40
CA GLU A 527 -3.96 -1.14 35.28
C GLU A 527 -3.39 -1.74 33.98
N ASN A 528 -2.78 -0.93 33.11
CA ASN A 528 -2.24 -1.31 31.81
C ASN A 528 -3.27 -2.06 30.95
N THR A 529 -4.47 -1.51 30.86
CA THR A 529 -5.57 -2.05 30.05
C THR A 529 -5.37 -1.81 28.55
N GLY A 530 -4.48 -0.89 28.18
CA GLY A 530 -4.21 -0.48 26.81
C GLY A 530 -5.16 0.60 26.29
N THR A 531 -6.05 1.14 27.13
CA THR A 531 -7.02 2.19 26.75
C THR A 531 -7.27 3.18 27.89
N ILE A 532 -7.50 4.46 27.54
CA ILE A 532 -7.90 5.50 28.50
C ILE A 532 -9.29 6.04 28.18
N GLN A 533 -10.02 6.50 29.21
CA GLN A 533 -11.33 7.13 29.05
C GLN A 533 -11.24 8.62 29.40
N LEU A 534 -11.64 9.47 28.45
CA LEU A 534 -11.65 10.92 28.61
C LEU A 534 -13.04 11.45 28.22
N ASP A 535 -13.57 12.36 29.04
CA ASP A 535 -14.71 13.19 28.63
C ASP A 535 -14.22 14.37 27.78
N LEU A 536 -15.16 15.16 27.24
CA LEU A 536 -14.81 16.27 26.35
C LEU A 536 -13.94 17.32 27.06
N ILE A 537 -14.18 17.58 28.34
CA ILE A 537 -13.43 18.59 29.10
C ILE A 537 -11.99 18.13 29.29
N SER A 538 -11.80 16.89 29.75
CA SER A 538 -10.49 16.29 29.96
C SER A 538 -9.73 16.16 28.64
N TRP A 539 -10.40 15.75 27.56
CA TRP A 539 -9.81 15.73 26.22
C TRP A 539 -9.31 17.10 25.77
N LEU A 540 -10.11 18.17 25.97
CA LEU A 540 -9.69 19.53 25.64
C LEU A 540 -8.53 20.01 26.51
N CYS A 541 -8.50 19.65 27.79
CA CYS A 541 -7.38 19.94 28.67
C CYS A 541 -6.07 19.28 28.21
N PHE A 542 -6.10 18.05 27.71
CA PHE A 542 -4.87 17.34 27.29
C PHE A 542 -4.48 17.53 25.82
N SER A 543 -5.40 17.97 24.96
CA SER A 543 -5.14 18.11 23.51
C SER A 543 -4.74 19.52 23.08
N VAL A 544 -5.02 20.53 23.91
CA VAL A 544 -4.84 21.96 23.59
C VAL A 544 -3.84 22.65 24.51
N LEU A 545 -3.90 22.36 25.82
CA LEU A 545 -2.85 22.70 26.77
C LEU A 545 -1.78 21.60 26.70
#